data_AF-A0A9P0H7B7-F1
#
_entry.id   AF-A0A9P0H7B7-F1
#
_cell.length_a   1.000
_cell.length_b   1.000
_cell.length_c   1.000
_cell.angle_alpha   90.00
_cell.angle_beta   90.00
_cell.angle_gamma   90.00
#
_symmetry.space_group_name_H-M   'P 1'
#
loop_
_entity.id
_entity.type
_entity.pdbx_description
1 polymer ?
#
loop_
_entity_poly.entity_id
_entity_poly.type
_entity_poly.pdbx_seq_one_letter_code
_entity_poly.pdbx_strand_id
1 'polypeptide(L)'
;MTEISGRDVPRQFFHADGNKEVVKEEELQSLKMSNRPKVFISRSDYPEAGIKLLRDRCEIEVYNSLEKDVPTNELLNKLVGKDALFITSKNKINKEVVEAAGDQLGAEFIDFDSLLQQSDFVIVTCPLTSETEAIVDQESLVHALKNKIIAAAGLDVMTPEPLPKDHPLVSLDNCGR
;
A
#
# COMPACT_ATOMS: atom_id res chain seq x y z
N MET A 1 2.24 34.66 -29.25
CA MET A 1 3.61 34.17 -29.58
C MET A 1 4.46 34.52 -28.37
N THR A 2 4.96 33.57 -27.57
CA THR A 2 5.68 32.37 -28.00
C THR A 2 5.42 31.22 -27.00
N GLU A 3 4.92 30.10 -27.50
CA GLU A 3 4.91 28.81 -26.80
C GLU A 3 6.35 28.33 -26.65
N ILE A 4 6.75 27.98 -25.44
CA ILE A 4 8.01 27.28 -25.20
C ILE A 4 7.71 25.80 -25.46
N SER A 5 7.87 25.35 -26.71
CA SER A 5 7.82 23.94 -27.07
C SER A 5 8.91 23.19 -26.30
N GLY A 6 8.49 22.21 -25.49
CA GLY A 6 9.41 21.27 -24.86
C GLY A 6 10.30 20.64 -25.92
N ARG A 7 11.61 20.69 -25.71
CA ARG A 7 12.57 19.99 -26.56
C ARG A 7 12.35 18.49 -26.34
N ASP A 8 11.89 17.79 -27.37
CA ASP A 8 11.97 16.34 -27.48
C ASP A 8 13.44 15.93 -27.50
N VAL A 9 13.98 15.67 -26.31
CA VAL A 9 15.29 15.02 -26.15
C VAL A 9 15.03 13.54 -25.89
N PRO A 10 15.36 12.63 -26.83
CA PRO A 10 15.14 11.20 -26.62
C PRO A 10 15.93 10.73 -25.39
N ARG A 11 15.24 10.05 -24.46
CA ARG A 11 15.83 9.50 -23.24
C ARG A 11 16.71 8.30 -23.61
N GLN A 12 18.00 8.42 -23.36
CA GLN A 12 18.98 7.35 -23.59
C GLN A 12 19.04 6.46 -22.33
N PHE A 13 18.89 5.15 -22.51
CA PHE A 13 19.10 4.16 -21.46
C PHE A 13 20.47 3.51 -21.63
N PHE A 14 21.19 3.32 -20.52
CA PHE A 14 22.52 2.71 -20.48
C PHE A 14 22.38 1.31 -19.88
N HIS A 15 22.77 0.28 -20.63
CA HIS A 15 22.94 -1.07 -20.09
C HIS A 15 24.27 -1.18 -19.32
N ALA A 16 24.33 -2.08 -18.34
CA ALA A 16 25.52 -2.28 -17.48
C ALA A 16 26.77 -2.77 -18.24
N ASP A 17 26.60 -3.23 -19.48
CA ASP A 17 27.65 -3.67 -20.41
C ASP A 17 28.16 -2.54 -21.34
N GLY A 18 27.63 -1.33 -21.21
CA GLY A 18 28.03 -0.16 -22.00
C GLY A 18 27.36 -0.06 -23.39
N ASN A 19 26.42 -0.95 -23.71
CA ASN A 19 25.74 -0.92 -25.00
C ASN A 19 24.61 0.15 -25.01
N LYS A 20 24.54 0.93 -26.10
CA LYS A 20 23.56 2.00 -26.27
C LYS A 20 22.36 1.49 -27.06
N GLU A 21 21.19 1.46 -26.43
CA GLU A 21 19.94 1.15 -27.10
C GLU A 21 19.07 2.41 -27.18
N VAL A 22 18.80 2.87 -28.40
CA VAL A 22 17.88 3.98 -28.66
C VAL A 22 16.51 3.36 -28.86
N VAL A 23 15.74 3.25 -27.77
CA VAL A 23 14.34 2.83 -27.84
C VAL A 23 13.54 3.97 -28.45
N LYS A 24 12.77 3.68 -29.51
CA LYS A 24 11.94 4.71 -30.16
C LYS A 24 10.86 5.20 -29.21
N GLU A 25 10.46 6.47 -29.30
CA GLU A 25 9.33 7.03 -28.51
C GLU A 25 8.07 6.17 -28.64
N GLU A 26 7.78 5.68 -29.85
CA GLU A 26 6.65 4.78 -30.13
C GLU A 26 6.78 3.42 -29.43
N GLU A 27 8.00 2.85 -29.37
CA GLU A 27 8.28 1.61 -28.63
C GLU A 27 8.20 1.86 -27.12
N LEU A 28 8.70 2.99 -26.62
CA LEU A 28 8.62 3.38 -25.22
C LEU A 28 7.16 3.62 -24.79
N GLN A 29 6.34 4.22 -25.66
CA GLN A 29 4.91 4.38 -25.45
C GLN A 29 4.18 3.04 -25.50
N SER A 30 4.54 2.16 -26.44
CA SER A 30 4.02 0.78 -26.51
C SER A 30 4.38 -0.04 -25.27
N LEU A 31 5.63 0.03 -24.79
CA LEU A 31 6.11 -0.60 -23.55
C LEU A 31 5.42 -0.05 -22.31
N LYS A 32 5.22 1.28 -22.24
CA LYS A 32 4.43 1.92 -21.17
C LYS A 32 2.97 1.49 -21.20
N MET A 33 2.40 1.24 -22.39
CA MET A 33 1.03 0.76 -22.53
C MET A 33 0.88 -0.73 -22.25
N SER A 34 1.89 -1.55 -22.56
CA SER A 34 1.87 -3.00 -22.32
C SER A 34 2.18 -3.40 -20.88
N ASN A 35 2.74 -2.49 -20.07
CA ASN A 35 3.19 -2.78 -18.69
C ASN A 35 2.47 -1.92 -17.63
N ARG A 36 1.22 -1.52 -17.90
CA ARG A 36 0.42 -0.74 -16.95
C ARG A 36 -0.04 -1.65 -15.81
N PRO A 37 0.19 -1.29 -14.54
CA PRO A 37 -0.33 -2.06 -13.42
C PRO A 37 -1.84 -2.19 -13.50
N LYS A 38 -2.34 -3.41 -13.32
CA LYS A 38 -3.75 -3.74 -13.29
C LYS A 38 -4.26 -3.61 -11.86
N VAL A 39 -5.15 -2.65 -11.63
CA VAL A 39 -5.71 -2.38 -10.31
C VAL A 39 -7.17 -2.77 -10.31
N PHE A 40 -7.57 -3.54 -9.32
CA PHE A 40 -8.97 -3.80 -9.03
C PHE A 40 -9.46 -2.88 -7.91
N ILE A 41 -10.60 -2.21 -8.13
CA ILE A 41 -11.21 -1.28 -7.19
C ILE A 41 -12.55 -1.85 -6.74
N SER A 42 -12.70 -2.08 -5.44
CA SER A 42 -13.81 -2.88 -4.89
C SER A 42 -15.18 -2.19 -4.89
N ARG A 43 -15.23 -0.88 -5.16
CA ARG A 43 -16.46 -0.07 -5.15
C ARG A 43 -16.37 1.08 -6.15
N SER A 44 -17.52 1.65 -6.51
CA SER A 44 -17.63 2.75 -7.47
C SER A 44 -17.87 4.13 -6.84
N ASP A 45 -17.96 4.23 -5.50
CA ASP A 45 -18.22 5.48 -4.77
C ASP A 45 -16.95 6.28 -4.39
N TYR A 46 -15.76 5.82 -4.80
CA TYR A 46 -14.53 6.59 -4.61
C TYR A 46 -14.55 7.89 -5.42
N PRO A 47 -13.92 8.98 -4.93
CA PRO A 47 -13.87 10.24 -5.65
C PRO A 47 -13.27 10.10 -7.06
N GLU A 48 -14.01 10.56 -8.06
CA GLU A 48 -13.62 10.44 -9.48
C GLU A 48 -12.25 11.09 -9.76
N ALA A 49 -11.90 12.15 -9.03
CA ALA A 49 -10.58 12.77 -9.12
C ALA A 49 -9.44 11.77 -8.80
N GLY A 50 -9.61 10.94 -7.77
CA GLY A 50 -8.65 9.89 -7.42
C GLY A 50 -8.61 8.76 -8.44
N ILE A 51 -9.78 8.33 -8.93
CA ILE A 51 -9.85 7.29 -9.95
C ILE A 51 -9.23 7.76 -11.27
N LYS A 52 -9.42 9.02 -11.65
CA LYS A 52 -8.79 9.61 -12.83
C LYS A 52 -7.26 9.55 -12.75
N LEU A 53 -6.68 9.91 -11.60
CA LEU A 53 -5.23 9.82 -11.40
C LEU A 53 -4.71 8.38 -11.58
N LEU A 54 -5.47 7.39 -11.13
CA LEU A 54 -5.16 5.99 -11.32
C LEU A 54 -5.29 5.59 -12.80
N ARG A 55 -6.36 5.99 -13.49
CA ARG A 55 -6.56 5.71 -14.92
C ARG A 55 -5.52 6.35 -15.83
N ASP A 56 -4.77 7.35 -15.38
CA ASP A 56 -3.66 7.92 -16.16
C ASP A 56 -2.44 6.99 -16.21
N ARG A 57 -2.30 6.06 -15.25
CA ARG A 57 -1.10 5.22 -15.08
C ARG A 57 -1.36 3.72 -15.05
N CYS A 58 -2.57 3.32 -14.69
CA CYS A 58 -2.94 1.94 -14.41
C CYS A 58 -4.11 1.50 -15.29
N GLU A 59 -4.20 0.21 -15.56
CA GLU A 59 -5.40 -0.42 -16.11
C GLU A 59 -6.36 -0.67 -14.94
N ILE A 60 -7.51 0.01 -14.93
CA ILE A 60 -8.44 -0.01 -13.80
C ILE A 60 -9.67 -0.84 -14.12
N GLU A 61 -9.96 -1.82 -13.27
CA GLU A 61 -11.26 -2.49 -13.21
C GLU A 61 -11.99 -2.06 -11.93
N VAL A 62 -13.20 -1.54 -12.07
CA VAL A 62 -14.02 -1.08 -10.93
C VAL A 62 -15.21 -2.01 -10.75
N TYR A 63 -15.43 -2.49 -9.54
CA TYR A 63 -16.63 -3.21 -9.18
C TYR A 63 -17.83 -2.26 -9.10
N ASN A 64 -18.90 -2.58 -9.83
CA ASN A 64 -20.07 -1.72 -9.93
C ASN A 64 -21.01 -1.89 -8.72
N SER A 65 -20.59 -1.36 -7.57
CA SER A 65 -21.37 -1.32 -6.34
C SER A 65 -21.08 -0.04 -5.55
N LEU A 66 -22.14 0.63 -5.12
CA LEU A 66 -22.07 1.86 -4.32
C LEU A 66 -22.03 1.58 -2.82
N GLU A 67 -22.65 0.49 -2.36
CA GLU A 67 -22.90 0.26 -0.93
C GLU A 67 -22.45 -1.12 -0.44
N LYS A 68 -22.47 -2.12 -1.32
CA LYS A 68 -22.14 -3.50 -0.97
C LYS A 68 -20.69 -3.80 -1.31
N ASP A 69 -20.00 -4.40 -0.35
CA ASP A 69 -18.67 -4.92 -0.54
C ASP A 69 -18.69 -6.11 -1.53
N VAL A 70 -17.57 -6.35 -2.20
CA VAL A 70 -17.44 -7.45 -3.17
C VAL A 70 -17.58 -8.78 -2.41
N PRO A 71 -18.49 -9.68 -2.83
CA PRO A 71 -18.55 -11.03 -2.28
C PRO A 71 -17.19 -11.73 -2.40
N THR A 72 -16.77 -12.48 -1.39
CA THR A 72 -15.42 -13.09 -1.37
C THR A 72 -15.13 -13.91 -2.63
N ASN A 73 -16.07 -14.75 -3.07
CA ASN A 73 -15.90 -15.55 -4.30
C ASN A 73 -15.72 -14.68 -5.55
N GLU A 74 -16.38 -13.53 -5.66
CA GLU A 74 -16.15 -12.60 -6.76
C GLU A 74 -14.81 -11.89 -6.62
N LEU A 75 -14.43 -11.49 -5.41
CA LEU A 75 -13.15 -10.85 -5.12
C LEU A 75 -11.98 -11.73 -5.53
N LEU A 76 -11.99 -13.01 -5.16
CA LEU A 76 -10.96 -13.98 -5.52
C LEU A 76 -10.80 -14.10 -7.04
N ASN A 77 -11.92 -14.25 -7.75
CA ASN A 77 -11.90 -14.37 -9.22
C ASN A 77 -11.43 -13.08 -9.91
N LYS A 78 -11.76 -11.92 -9.36
CA LYS A 78 -11.42 -10.61 -9.93
C LYS A 78 -9.99 -10.17 -9.66
N LEU A 79 -9.36 -10.73 -8.63
CA LEU A 79 -7.98 -10.41 -8.26
C LEU A 79 -6.93 -11.16 -9.05
N VAL A 80 -7.29 -12.28 -9.70
CA VAL A 80 -6.35 -13.06 -10.51
C VAL A 80 -5.66 -12.17 -11.55
N GLY A 81 -4.34 -12.09 -11.48
CA GLY A 81 -3.54 -11.30 -12.43
C GLY A 81 -3.59 -9.79 -12.22
N LYS A 82 -4.08 -9.30 -11.07
CA LYS A 82 -4.01 -7.88 -10.67
C LYS A 82 -2.74 -7.60 -9.88
N ASP A 83 -2.18 -6.41 -10.08
CA ASP A 83 -0.98 -5.93 -9.39
C ASP A 83 -1.33 -5.14 -8.12
N ALA A 84 -2.57 -4.65 -8.01
CA ALA A 84 -3.03 -3.97 -6.82
C ALA A 84 -4.54 -4.12 -6.58
N LEU A 85 -4.91 -4.03 -5.32
CA LEU A 85 -6.28 -4.02 -4.83
C LEU A 85 -6.55 -2.72 -4.07
N PHE A 86 -7.54 -1.95 -4.52
CA PHE A 86 -8.06 -0.81 -3.77
C PHE A 86 -9.40 -1.19 -3.15
N ILE A 87 -9.43 -1.32 -1.83
CA ILE A 87 -10.57 -1.87 -1.09
C ILE A 87 -10.94 -1.02 0.13
N THR A 88 -12.17 -1.19 0.59
CA THR A 88 -12.66 -0.68 1.87
C THR A 88 -12.27 -1.62 3.00
N SER A 89 -12.20 -1.10 4.23
CA SER A 89 -11.83 -1.87 5.43
C SER A 89 -12.80 -3.00 5.80
N LYS A 90 -13.95 -3.12 5.13
CA LYS A 90 -14.98 -4.12 5.44
C LYS A 90 -14.73 -5.49 4.83
N ASN A 91 -14.03 -5.56 3.70
CA ASN A 91 -13.61 -6.84 3.14
C ASN A 91 -12.35 -7.32 3.88
N LYS A 92 -12.47 -8.46 4.58
CA LYS A 92 -11.29 -9.08 5.21
C LYS A 92 -10.32 -9.58 4.14
N ILE A 93 -9.08 -9.11 4.20
CA ILE A 93 -7.98 -9.63 3.40
C ILE A 93 -7.33 -10.76 4.20
N ASN A 94 -7.53 -11.99 3.74
CA ASN A 94 -6.98 -13.19 4.35
C ASN A 94 -5.99 -13.86 3.38
N LYS A 95 -5.42 -14.98 3.83
CA LYS A 95 -4.51 -15.79 3.02
C LYS A 95 -5.08 -16.16 1.65
N GLU A 96 -6.33 -16.60 1.59
CA GLU A 96 -6.99 -16.99 0.33
C GLU A 96 -7.06 -15.83 -0.67
N VAL A 97 -7.36 -14.61 -0.20
CA VAL A 97 -7.40 -13.40 -1.05
C VAL A 97 -6.03 -13.04 -1.59
N VAL A 98 -4.98 -13.12 -0.76
CA VAL A 98 -3.60 -12.83 -1.18
C VAL A 98 -3.12 -13.87 -2.18
N GLU A 99 -3.35 -15.16 -1.91
CA GLU A 99 -2.97 -16.27 -2.79
C GLU A 99 -3.72 -16.24 -4.13
N ALA A 100 -5.00 -15.87 -4.14
CA ALA A 100 -5.78 -15.74 -5.37
C ALA A 100 -5.30 -14.62 -6.29
N ALA A 101 -4.72 -13.56 -5.73
CA ALA A 101 -4.09 -12.52 -6.54
C ALA A 101 -2.84 -13.06 -7.23
N GLY A 102 -1.96 -13.75 -6.50
CA GLY A 102 -0.68 -14.25 -6.98
C GLY A 102 0.48 -13.28 -6.75
N ASP A 103 1.69 -13.73 -7.05
CA ASP A 103 2.96 -13.06 -6.69
C ASP A 103 3.05 -11.60 -7.14
N GLN A 104 2.40 -11.23 -8.26
CA GLN A 104 2.46 -9.87 -8.79
C GLN A 104 1.74 -8.83 -7.91
N LEU A 105 0.90 -9.25 -6.95
CA LEU A 105 0.37 -8.36 -5.93
C LEU A 105 1.48 -7.82 -5.00
N GLY A 106 2.60 -8.55 -4.87
CA GLY A 106 3.72 -8.18 -4.02
C GLY A 106 3.37 -8.21 -2.52
N ALA A 107 2.39 -9.02 -2.12
CA ALA A 107 1.96 -9.17 -0.74
C ALA A 107 2.01 -10.65 -0.32
N GLU A 108 2.38 -10.89 0.93
CA GLU A 108 2.40 -12.22 1.53
C GLU A 108 1.57 -12.22 2.82
N PHE A 109 0.82 -13.30 3.06
CA PHE A 109 0.10 -13.49 4.31
C PHE A 109 0.98 -14.28 5.29
N ILE A 110 1.61 -13.57 6.22
CA ILE A 110 2.48 -14.14 7.26
C ILE A 110 1.90 -13.93 8.65
N ASP A 111 2.33 -14.75 9.62
CA ASP A 111 1.95 -14.57 11.02
C ASP A 111 2.66 -13.36 11.65
N PHE A 112 2.11 -12.88 12.76
CA PHE A 112 2.54 -11.63 13.40
C PHE A 112 3.98 -11.70 13.93
N ASP A 113 4.40 -12.82 14.51
CA ASP A 113 5.76 -12.94 15.05
C ASP A 113 6.79 -12.94 13.92
N SER A 114 6.50 -13.69 12.83
CA SER A 114 7.32 -13.67 11.62
C SER A 114 7.40 -12.27 11.00
N LEU A 115 6.28 -11.54 10.95
CA LEU A 115 6.24 -10.14 10.47
C LEU A 115 7.18 -9.26 11.30
N LEU A 116 7.10 -9.33 12.62
CA LEU A 116 7.94 -8.51 13.50
C LEU A 116 9.44 -8.86 13.38
N GLN A 117 9.78 -10.13 13.21
CA GLN A 117 11.18 -10.57 13.14
C GLN A 117 11.87 -10.19 11.83
N GLN A 118 11.11 -10.11 10.74
CA GLN A 118 11.66 -9.91 9.39
C GLN A 118 11.56 -8.47 8.90
N SER A 119 10.79 -7.60 9.58
CA SER A 119 10.54 -6.23 9.14
C SER A 119 11.52 -5.24 9.76
N ASP A 120 12.11 -4.38 8.92
CA ASP A 120 12.82 -3.18 9.39
C ASP A 120 11.85 -2.12 9.92
N PHE A 121 10.67 -2.03 9.30
CA PHE A 121 9.61 -1.10 9.66
C PHE A 121 8.26 -1.81 9.62
N VAL A 122 7.43 -1.56 10.62
CA VAL A 122 6.07 -2.08 10.69
C VAL A 122 5.11 -0.90 10.66
N ILE A 123 4.16 -0.93 9.72
CA ILE A 123 3.09 0.07 9.61
C ILE A 123 1.77 -0.65 9.90
N VAL A 124 1.01 -0.15 10.87
CA VAL A 124 -0.27 -0.73 11.28
C VAL A 124 -1.41 0.10 10.68
N THR A 125 -2.13 -0.47 9.72
CA THR A 125 -3.31 0.15 9.09
C THR A 125 -4.60 -0.64 9.34
N CYS A 126 -4.58 -1.52 10.34
CA CYS A 126 -5.70 -2.40 10.65
C CYS A 126 -6.84 -1.59 11.29
N PRO A 127 -8.11 -1.80 10.88
CA PRO A 127 -9.24 -1.20 11.58
C PRO A 127 -9.33 -1.77 13.01
N LEU A 128 -9.80 -0.96 13.96
CA LEU A 128 -10.08 -1.41 15.32
C LEU A 128 -11.32 -2.33 15.32
N THR A 129 -11.11 -3.56 15.76
CA THR A 129 -12.12 -4.61 15.93
C THR A 129 -11.78 -5.41 17.18
N SER A 130 -12.69 -6.27 17.65
CA SER A 130 -12.38 -7.18 18.76
C SER A 130 -11.24 -8.17 18.46
N GLU A 131 -10.94 -8.42 17.18
CA GLU A 131 -9.83 -9.30 16.76
C GLU A 131 -8.48 -8.55 16.72
N THR A 132 -8.50 -7.23 16.54
CA THR A 132 -7.30 -6.39 16.37
C THR A 132 -7.01 -5.50 17.57
N GLU A 133 -7.94 -5.41 18.52
CA GLU A 133 -7.75 -4.73 19.79
C GLU A 133 -6.54 -5.29 20.53
N ALA A 134 -5.69 -4.38 21.01
CA ALA A 134 -4.48 -4.70 21.77
C ALA A 134 -3.47 -5.65 21.06
N ILE A 135 -3.53 -5.79 19.72
CA ILE A 135 -2.46 -6.47 18.96
C ILE A 135 -1.10 -5.82 19.24
N VAL A 136 -1.07 -4.49 19.37
CA VAL A 136 0.08 -3.76 19.89
C VAL A 136 -0.26 -3.29 21.29
N ASP A 137 0.24 -4.02 22.29
CA ASP A 137 0.07 -3.65 23.70
C ASP A 137 0.91 -2.41 24.06
N GLN A 138 0.27 -1.43 24.70
CA GLN A 138 0.87 -0.12 24.97
C GLN A 138 2.01 -0.21 25.99
N GLU A 139 1.90 -1.09 27.00
CA GLU A 139 2.97 -1.29 27.99
C GLU A 139 4.18 -2.00 27.38
N SER A 140 3.94 -2.99 26.52
CA SER A 140 4.97 -3.67 25.74
C SER A 140 5.68 -2.72 24.78
N LEU A 141 4.94 -1.80 24.16
CA LEU A 141 5.52 -0.73 23.33
C LEU A 141 6.43 0.20 24.14
N VAL A 142 5.99 0.64 25.33
CA VAL A 142 6.82 1.43 26.25
C VAL A 142 8.10 0.66 26.62
N HIS A 143 7.97 -0.62 26.96
CA HIS A 143 9.11 -1.47 27.28
C HIS A 143 10.08 -1.58 26.10
N ALA A 144 9.57 -1.84 24.89
CA ALA A 144 10.38 -1.98 23.69
C ALA A 144 11.15 -0.69 23.35
N LEU A 145 10.51 0.48 23.48
CA LEU A 145 11.14 1.77 23.23
C LEU A 145 12.20 2.12 24.27
N LYS A 146 11.91 1.90 25.57
CA LYS A 146 12.84 2.17 26.67
C LYS A 146 14.09 1.30 26.58
N ASN A 147 13.92 0.03 26.25
CA ASN A 147 15.01 -0.94 26.16
C ASN A 147 15.65 -1.01 24.76
N LYS A 148 15.26 -0.12 23.84
CA LYS A 148 15.78 -0.06 22.47
C LYS A 148 15.65 -1.39 21.71
N ILE A 149 14.60 -2.15 22.00
CA ILE A 149 14.18 -3.31 21.20
C ILE A 149 13.69 -2.83 19.84
N ILE A 150 12.94 -1.72 19.82
CA ILE A 150 12.64 -0.96 18.61
C ILE A 150 13.29 0.42 18.67
N ALA A 151 13.70 0.94 17.52
CA ALA A 151 14.41 2.21 17.45
C ALA A 151 13.52 3.40 17.82
N ALA A 152 12.32 3.47 17.25
CA ALA A 152 11.35 4.53 17.46
C ALA A 152 9.93 4.08 17.10
N ALA A 153 8.93 4.87 17.49
CA ALA A 153 7.53 4.72 17.07
C ALA A 153 6.91 6.09 16.76
N GLY A 154 6.05 6.14 15.74
CA GLY A 154 5.16 7.28 15.47
C GLY A 154 3.72 6.86 15.72
N LEU A 155 3.01 7.60 16.58
CA LEU A 155 1.68 7.22 17.06
C LEU A 155 0.66 8.29 16.67
N ASP A 156 -0.35 7.87 15.90
CA ASP A 156 -1.51 8.70 15.56
C ASP A 156 -2.70 8.45 16.51
N VAL A 157 -2.86 7.21 17.00
CA VAL A 157 -3.98 6.77 17.85
C VAL A 157 -3.45 6.08 19.11
N MET A 158 -4.06 6.32 20.27
CA MET A 158 -3.68 5.72 21.57
C MET A 158 -4.88 5.41 22.46
N THR A 159 -4.66 4.68 23.56
CA THR A 159 -5.70 4.41 24.57
C THR A 159 -5.21 4.75 25.98
N PRO A 160 -5.86 5.68 26.72
CA PRO A 160 -6.94 6.57 26.30
C PRO A 160 -6.44 7.73 25.40
N GLU A 161 -7.36 8.40 24.71
CA GLU A 161 -7.05 9.52 23.82
C GLU A 161 -7.70 10.84 24.31
N PRO A 162 -6.92 11.91 24.60
CA PRO A 162 -5.46 11.98 24.56
C PRO A 162 -4.80 11.24 25.72
N LEU A 163 -3.56 10.77 25.53
CA LEU A 163 -2.78 10.17 26.62
C LEU A 163 -2.58 11.15 27.79
N PRO A 164 -2.61 10.66 29.05
CA PRO A 164 -2.24 11.46 30.22
C PRO A 164 -0.86 12.08 30.05
N LYS A 165 -0.67 13.30 30.58
CA LYS A 165 0.59 14.06 30.41
C LYS A 165 1.81 13.38 31.05
N ASP A 166 1.57 12.57 32.07
CA ASP A 166 2.55 11.78 32.81
C ASP A 166 2.77 10.37 32.21
N HIS A 167 2.06 10.01 31.13
CA HIS A 167 2.23 8.71 30.50
C HIS A 167 3.64 8.57 29.87
N PRO A 168 4.34 7.42 30.03
CA PRO A 168 5.72 7.27 29.56
C PRO A 168 5.94 7.63 28.10
N LEU A 169 5.02 7.23 27.20
CA LEU A 169 5.09 7.55 25.76
C LEU A 169 5.12 9.06 25.44
N VAL A 170 4.65 9.93 26.34
CA VAL A 170 4.73 11.39 26.15
C VAL A 170 6.18 11.89 26.25
N SER A 171 6.99 11.21 27.06
CA SER A 171 8.31 11.67 27.51
C SER A 171 9.48 11.03 26.77
N LEU A 172 9.22 10.02 25.93
CA LEU A 172 10.27 9.28 25.23
C LEU A 172 10.70 10.03 23.95
N ASP A 173 11.98 10.40 23.87
CA ASP A 173 12.54 11.10 22.70
C ASP A 173 12.42 10.32 21.38
N ASN A 174 12.27 8.99 21.46
CA ASN A 174 12.06 8.11 20.31
C ASN A 174 10.59 7.71 20.10
N CYS A 175 9.65 8.47 20.65
CA CYS A 175 8.22 8.30 20.40
C CYS A 175 7.62 9.62 19.89
N GLY A 176 7.30 9.66 18.60
CA GLY A 176 6.66 10.80 17.94
C GLY A 176 5.13 10.72 17.99
N ARG A 177 4.49 11.89 17.98
CA ARG A 177 3.06 12.09 17.72
C ARG A 177 2.91 13.05 16.56
#